data_AF-A0A5A7TAM5-F1
#
_entry.id   AF-A0A5A7TAM5-F1
#
_cell.length_a   1.000
_cell.length_b   1.000
_cell.length_c   1.000
_cell.angle_alpha   90.00
_cell.angle_beta   90.00
_cell.angle_gamma   90.00
#
_symmetry.space_group_name_H-M   'P 1'
#
loop_
_entity.id
_entity.type
_entity.pdbx_description
1 polymer ?
#
loop_
_entity_poly.entity_id
_entity_poly.type
_entity_poly.pdbx_seq_one_letter_code
_entity_poly.pdbx_strand_id
1 'polypeptide(L)'
;MGDSSQATGLGFLCLAVVESLLLSGSEDTTIRIWRREEAGWSHECLAVLDSHRGPVRCLAGTLETMENRVMNKMETSVLVYSGSLDQTFKVWGVKMKKLYETSPVLSPSWVQKKLQPNYF
;
A
#
# COMPACT_ATOMS: atom_id res chain seq x y z
N MET A 1 -16.76 36.58 5.44
CA MET A 1 -15.86 36.42 6.59
C MET A 1 -16.16 35.06 7.19
N GLY A 2 -15.17 34.16 7.22
CA GLY A 2 -15.29 32.74 7.60
C GLY A 2 -15.79 31.86 6.45
N ASP A 3 -15.17 30.77 6.04
CA ASP A 3 -14.22 29.89 6.73
C ASP A 3 -13.25 29.32 5.68
N SER A 4 -12.02 29.84 5.66
CA SER A 4 -10.90 29.16 5.02
C SER A 4 -10.40 28.13 6.01
N SER A 5 -11.03 26.95 6.00
CA SER A 5 -10.46 25.75 6.59
C SER A 5 -9.19 25.43 5.82
N GLN A 6 -8.09 26.02 6.29
CA GLN A 6 -6.74 25.58 5.98
C GLN A 6 -6.77 24.08 6.21
N ALA A 7 -6.68 23.30 5.14
CA ALA A 7 -6.21 21.94 5.25
C ALA A 7 -4.78 22.07 5.79
N THR A 8 -4.64 22.11 7.12
CA THR A 8 -3.36 21.99 7.79
C THR A 8 -2.79 20.68 7.27
N GLY A 9 -1.74 20.75 6.45
CA GLY A 9 -1.10 19.57 5.91
C GLY A 9 -0.55 18.77 7.08
N LEU A 10 -1.32 17.79 7.54
CA LEU A 10 -0.96 16.93 8.65
C LEU A 10 0.23 16.07 8.22
N GLY A 11 1.28 16.08 9.03
CA GLY A 11 2.55 15.46 8.69
C GLY A 11 2.60 13.95 8.96
N PHE A 12 3.44 13.23 8.22
CA PHE A 12 3.86 11.89 8.60
C PHE A 12 4.83 11.98 9.78
N LEU A 13 4.57 11.21 10.83
CA LEU A 13 5.36 11.23 12.08
C LEU A 13 6.28 10.03 12.23
N CYS A 14 5.95 8.92 11.57
CA CYS A 14 6.77 7.71 11.61
C CYS A 14 6.62 6.91 10.32
N LEU A 15 7.69 6.16 10.01
CA LEU A 15 7.75 5.24 8.88
C LEU A 15 8.33 3.90 9.34
N ALA A 16 7.89 2.82 8.72
CA ALA A 16 8.50 1.51 8.83
C ALA A 16 8.49 0.82 7.46
N VAL A 17 9.50 0.02 7.15
CA VAL A 17 9.57 -0.76 5.92
C VAL A 17 9.52 -2.23 6.27
N VAL A 18 8.63 -2.97 5.61
CA VAL A 18 8.48 -4.42 5.75
C VAL A 18 8.48 -5.02 4.35
N GLU A 19 9.55 -5.71 3.97
CA GLU A 19 9.77 -6.17 2.59
C GLU A 19 9.66 -5.02 1.57
N SER A 20 8.73 -5.13 0.61
CA SER A 20 8.43 -4.13 -0.42
C SER A 20 7.32 -3.15 -0.02
N LEU A 21 6.90 -3.18 1.25
CA LEU A 21 5.87 -2.30 1.78
C LEU A 21 6.46 -1.18 2.61
N LEU A 22 5.97 0.03 2.40
CA LEU A 22 6.18 1.16 3.28
C LEU A 22 4.92 1.33 4.14
N LEU A 23 5.12 1.51 5.44
CA LEU A 23 4.10 1.85 6.41
C LEU A 23 4.35 3.29 6.86
N SER A 24 3.31 4.12 6.92
CA SER A 24 3.42 5.50 7.42
C SER A 24 2.34 5.79 8.46
N GLY A 25 2.72 6.39 9.59
CA GLY A 25 1.80 6.87 10.62
C GLY A 25 1.77 8.40 10.63
N SER A 26 0.59 8.98 10.82
CA SER A 26 0.35 10.41 10.58
C SER A 26 -0.29 11.12 11.78
N GLU A 27 -0.21 12.44 11.79
CA GLU A 27 -0.99 13.32 12.67
C GLU A 27 -2.51 13.19 12.43
N ASP A 28 -2.92 12.78 11.23
CA ASP A 28 -4.32 12.55 10.85
C ASP A 28 -4.94 11.27 11.44
N THR A 29 -4.26 10.66 12.42
CA THR A 29 -4.65 9.43 13.12
C THR A 29 -4.66 8.16 12.26
N THR A 30 -4.25 8.25 10.99
CA THR A 30 -4.22 7.10 10.08
C THR A 30 -2.85 6.44 9.99
N ILE A 31 -2.88 5.17 9.62
CA ILE A 31 -1.73 4.41 9.13
C ILE A 31 -1.99 4.10 7.67
N ARG A 32 -1.00 4.33 6.81
CA ARG A 32 -1.11 4.00 5.38
C ARG A 32 -0.09 2.95 5.02
N ILE A 33 -0.52 1.99 4.21
CA ILE A 33 0.33 0.93 3.65
C ILE A 33 0.52 1.25 2.18
N TRP A 34 1.77 1.28 1.76
CA TRP A 34 2.15 1.62 0.40
C TRP A 34 2.97 0.50 -0.21
N ARG A 35 2.84 0.29 -1.52
CA ARG A 35 3.67 -0.61 -2.29
C ARG A 35 4.39 0.18 -3.36
N ARG A 36 5.68 -0.10 -3.53
CA ARG A 36 6.48 0.45 -4.63
C ARG A 36 6.03 -0.15 -5.96
N GLU A 37 5.80 0.69 -6.96
CA GLU A 37 5.53 0.24 -8.32
C GLU A 37 6.78 -0.39 -8.96
N GLU A 38 6.62 -1.50 -9.70
CA GLU A 38 7.74 -2.26 -10.27
C GLU A 38 8.56 -1.47 -11.29
N ALA A 39 7.89 -0.63 -12.09
CA ALA A 39 8.50 0.12 -13.19
C ALA A 39 8.91 1.55 -12.79
N GLY A 40 8.89 1.91 -11.50
CA GLY A 40 9.03 3.30 -11.06
C GLY A 40 9.63 3.54 -9.68
N TRP A 41 9.56 4.81 -9.29
CA TRP A 41 9.93 5.33 -7.96
C TRP A 41 8.71 5.78 -7.15
N SER A 42 7.53 5.64 -7.74
CA SER A 42 6.21 5.89 -7.16
C SER A 42 5.80 4.78 -6.20
N HIS A 43 4.98 5.17 -5.22
CA HIS A 43 4.33 4.25 -4.29
C HIS A 43 2.82 4.41 -4.41
N GLU A 44 2.12 3.29 -4.52
CA GLU A 44 0.66 3.24 -4.51
C GLU A 44 0.16 2.97 -3.09
N CYS A 45 -0.84 3.72 -2.63
CA CYS A 45 -1.48 3.47 -1.33
C CYS A 45 -2.41 2.26 -1.44
N LEU A 46 -2.04 1.15 -0.82
CA LEU A 46 -2.82 -0.09 -0.85
C LEU A 46 -3.94 -0.10 0.20
N ALA A 47 -3.71 0.52 1.35
CA ALA A 47 -4.66 0.52 2.46
C ALA A 47 -4.47 1.74 3.37
N VAL A 48 -5.58 2.15 3.98
CA VAL A 48 -5.63 3.14 5.07
C VAL A 48 -6.26 2.46 6.28
N LEU A 49 -5.55 2.46 7.40
CA LEU A 49 -6.01 1.93 8.68
C LEU A 49 -6.35 3.13 9.56
N ASP A 50 -7.64 3.31 9.82
CA ASP A 50 -8.17 4.45 10.56
C ASP A 50 -8.95 3.95 11.77
N SER A 51 -8.29 3.92 12.93
CA SER A 51 -8.97 3.64 14.20
C SER A 51 -8.30 4.22 15.44
N HIS A 52 -7.13 4.85 15.29
CA HIS A 52 -6.54 5.63 16.37
C HIS A 52 -7.33 6.92 16.56
N ARG A 53 -7.30 7.46 17.78
CA ARG A 53 -7.95 8.75 18.12
C ARG A 53 -6.93 9.85 18.37
N GLY A 54 -5.69 9.62 17.98
CA GLY A 54 -4.57 10.54 18.15
C GLY A 54 -3.42 10.21 17.21
N PRO A 55 -2.44 11.12 17.08
CA PRO A 55 -1.30 10.95 16.17
C PRO A 55 -0.56 9.64 16.36
N VAL A 56 -0.24 8.95 15.25
CA VAL A 56 0.51 7.70 15.26
C VAL A 56 2.00 7.99 15.31
N ARG A 57 2.68 7.59 16.40
CA ARG A 57 4.06 7.99 16.71
C ARG A 57 5.09 6.91 16.44
N CYS A 58 4.68 5.65 16.40
CA CYS A 58 5.58 4.55 16.08
C CYS A 58 4.86 3.43 15.35
N LEU A 59 5.62 2.74 14.50
CA LEU A 59 5.18 1.60 13.71
C LEU A 59 6.22 0.49 13.80
N ALA A 60 5.75 -0.75 13.79
CA ALA A 60 6.54 -1.93 13.51
C ALA A 60 5.70 -2.87 12.64
N GLY A 61 6.34 -3.77 11.91
CA GLY A 61 5.59 -4.80 11.20
C GLY A 61 6.40 -6.04 10.92
N THR A 62 5.70 -7.13 10.66
CA THR A 62 6.28 -8.41 10.31
C THR A 62 5.51 -9.03 9.17
N LEU A 63 6.22 -9.69 8.26
CA LEU A 63 5.63 -10.49 7.21
C LEU A 63 5.28 -11.86 7.78
N GLU A 64 4.07 -12.32 7.53
CA GLU A 64 3.65 -13.68 7.82
C GLU A 64 3.29 -14.35 6.50
N THR A 65 3.85 -15.52 6.25
CA THR A 65 3.46 -16.32 5.09
C THR A 65 2.97 -17.67 5.55
N MET A 66 1.74 -18.01 5.14
CA MET A 66 1.05 -19.23 5.52
C MET A 66 0.73 -20.05 4.27
N GLU A 67 0.99 -21.35 4.34
CA GLU A 67 0.59 -22.30 3.30
C GLU A 67 -0.87 -22.71 3.51
N ASN A 68 -1.75 -22.32 2.59
CA ASN A 68 -3.12 -22.79 2.56
C ASN A 68 -3.18 -24.11 1.78
N ARG A 69 -3.08 -25.24 2.50
CA ARG A 69 -3.10 -26.60 1.95
C ARG A 69 -4.40 -26.99 1.25
N VAL A 70 -5.52 -26.36 1.62
CA VAL A 70 -6.82 -26.62 0.97
C VAL A 70 -6.86 -26.00 -0.42
N MET A 71 -6.26 -24.81 -0.57
CA MET A 71 -6.24 -24.04 -1.81
C MET A 71 -4.96 -24.22 -2.63
N ASN A 72 -4.00 -25.05 -2.15
CA ASN A 72 -2.63 -25.16 -2.67
C ASN A 72 -2.00 -23.78 -2.98
N LYS A 73 -2.22 -22.80 -2.09
CA LYS A 73 -1.83 -21.41 -2.30
C LYS A 73 -1.08 -20.86 -1.10
N MET A 74 -0.04 -20.08 -1.37
CA MET A 74 0.68 -19.32 -0.36
C MET A 74 -0.04 -17.99 -0.11
N GLU A 75 -0.55 -17.78 1.10
CA GLU A 75 -1.14 -16.52 1.54
C GLU A 75 -0.08 -15.73 2.32
N THR A 76 0.15 -14.49 1.91
CA THR A 76 1.05 -13.58 2.62
C THR A 76 0.21 -12.50 3.30
N SER A 77 0.50 -12.21 4.57
CA SER A 77 -0.06 -11.10 5.33
C SER A 77 1.04 -10.29 5.97
N VAL A 78 0.74 -9.04 6.31
CA VAL A 78 1.57 -8.22 7.19
C VAL A 78 0.83 -8.00 8.50
N LEU A 79 1.51 -8.22 9.62
CA LEU A 79 1.06 -7.71 10.91
C LEU A 79 1.68 -6.32 11.08
N VAL A 80 0.84 -5.33 11.35
CA VAL A 80 1.25 -3.96 11.64
C VAL A 80 0.96 -3.65 13.09
N TYR A 81 1.96 -3.19 13.82
CA TYR A 81 1.85 -2.69 15.18
C TYR A 81 1.98 -1.18 15.13
N SER A 82 1.07 -0.48 15.80
CA SER A 82 1.06 0.99 15.85
C SER A 82 0.91 1.47 17.28
N GLY A 83 1.68 2.49 17.67
CA GLY A 83 1.51 3.20 18.93
C GLY A 83 1.11 4.66 18.69
N SER A 84 0.13 5.14 19.46
CA SER A 84 -0.45 6.48 19.29
C SER A 84 -0.45 7.29 20.60
N LEU A 85 -0.55 8.61 20.46
CA LEU A 85 -0.81 9.52 21.58
C LEU A 85 -2.21 9.35 22.19
N ASP A 86 -3.08 8.54 21.59
CA ASP A 86 -4.34 8.11 22.20
C ASP A 86 -4.17 7.11 23.36
N GLN A 87 -2.94 6.86 23.79
CA GLN A 87 -2.57 5.96 24.88
C GLN A 87 -2.85 4.48 24.57
N THR A 88 -2.99 4.14 23.30
CA THR A 88 -3.17 2.75 22.85
C THR A 88 -2.08 2.33 21.88
N PHE A 89 -1.83 1.03 21.86
CA PHE A 89 -1.24 0.37 20.69
C PHE A 89 -2.29 -0.50 20.02
N LYS A 90 -2.17 -0.69 18.71
CA LYS A 90 -3.07 -1.54 17.92
C LYS A 90 -2.28 -2.50 17.04
N VAL A 91 -2.89 -3.63 16.75
CA VAL A 91 -2.34 -4.67 15.89
C VAL A 91 -3.30 -4.92 14.74
N TRP A 92 -2.78 -4.93 13.52
CA TRP A 92 -3.57 -5.05 12.30
C TRP A 92 -3.04 -6.21 11.46
N GLY A 93 -3.90 -7.18 11.15
CA GLY A 93 -3.61 -8.21 10.15
C GLY A 93 -4.09 -7.78 8.77
N VAL A 94 -3.16 -7.52 7.85
CA VAL A 94 -3.51 -7.11 6.48
C VAL A 94 -3.09 -8.21 5.51
N LYS A 95 -4.09 -8.88 4.92
CA LYS A 95 -3.87 -9.90 3.89
C LYS A 95 -3.40 -9.24 2.60
N MET A 96 -2.26 -9.68 2.09
CA MET A 96 -1.69 -9.21 0.85
C MET A 96 -2.20 -10.06 -0.31
N LYS A 97 -2.84 -9.43 -1.28
CA LYS A 97 -3.04 -10.06 -2.57
C LYS A 97 -1.72 -9.98 -3.32
N LYS A 98 -1.12 -11.14 -3.58
CA LYS A 98 -0.06 -11.27 -4.57
C LYS A 98 -0.75 -11.09 -5.93
N LEU A 99 -0.47 -9.98 -6.61
CA LEU A 99 -0.88 -9.78 -7.99
C LEU A 99 0.05 -10.65 -8.85
N TYR A 100 -0.20 -11.95 -8.88
CA TYR A 100 0.33 -12.79 -9.95
C TYR A 100 -0.80 -12.99 -10.94
N GLU A 101 -0.94 -12.05 -11.88
CA GLU A 101 -1.56 -12.28 -13.19
C GLU A 101 -1.46 -11.00 -14.04
N THR A 102 -0.25 -10.72 -14.52
CA THR A 102 -0.14 -10.58 -15.97
C THR A 102 0.57 -11.84 -16.44
N SER A 103 -0.21 -12.84 -16.84
CA SER A 103 0.32 -13.82 -17.77
C SER A 103 0.67 -13.04 -19.05
N PRO A 104 1.93 -12.96 -19.50
CA PRO A 104 2.23 -12.47 -20.84
C PRO A 104 1.95 -13.60 -21.81
N VAL A 105 0.71 -14.09 -21.85
CA VAL A 105 0.23 -14.97 -22.90
C VAL A 105 -1.01 -14.29 -23.44
N LEU A 106 -0.88 -13.80 -24.69
CA LEU A 106 -1.86 -13.11 -25.52
C LEU A 106 -1.86 -11.57 -25.45
N SER A 107 -0.74 -10.94 -25.81
CA SER A 107 -0.82 -9.87 -26.81
C SER A 107 -0.62 -10.53 -28.17
N PRO A 108 -1.68 -10.81 -28.94
CA PRO A 108 -1.48 -11.51 -30.20
C PRO A 108 -0.87 -10.54 -31.22
N SER A 109 -0.09 -11.07 -32.16
CA SER A 109 0.81 -10.38 -33.10
C SER A 109 0.17 -9.34 -34.05
N TRP A 110 -1.11 -9.01 -33.87
CA TRP A 110 -1.87 -8.06 -34.70
C TRP A 110 -1.79 -6.61 -34.22
N VAL A 111 -1.26 -6.31 -33.03
CA VAL A 111 -1.26 -4.95 -32.47
C VAL A 111 -0.20 -4.00 -33.10
N GLN A 112 0.65 -4.47 -34.03
CA GLN A 112 1.69 -3.60 -34.61
C GLN A 112 1.77 -3.56 -36.14
N LYS A 113 0.64 -3.58 -36.85
CA LYS A 113 0.64 -3.22 -38.28
C LYS A 113 -0.62 -2.48 -38.72
N LYS A 114 -0.75 -1.22 -38.29
CA LYS A 114 -1.56 -0.25 -39.04
C LYS A 114 -1.17 1.20 -38.75
N LEU A 115 -0.09 1.65 -39.37
CA LEU A 115 0.00 3.01 -39.94
C LEU A 115 0.89 2.92 -41.19
N GLN A 116 0.27 2.86 -42.36
CA GLN A 116 0.84 3.52 -43.53
C GLN A 116 -0.08 4.66 -43.91
N PRO A 117 0.46 5.88 -43.95
CA PRO A 117 0.13 6.85 -44.96
C PRO A 117 1.35 7.08 -45.86
N ASN A 118 1.13 6.75 -47.12
CA ASN A 118 1.83 7.13 -48.35
C ASN A 118 2.77 8.34 -48.25
N TYR A 119 3.99 8.16 -48.79
CA TYR A 119 4.70 9.22 -49.51
C TYR A 119 5.08 8.69 -50.91
N PHE A 120 4.61 9.44 -51.91
CA PHE A 120 4.72 9.31 -53.37
C PHE A 120 3.78 8.31 -54.05
#